data_AF-A0AAF0EH69-F1
#
_entry.id   AF-A0AAF0EH69-F1
#
_cell.length_a   1.000
_cell.length_b   1.000
_cell.length_c   1.000
_cell.angle_alpha   90.00
_cell.angle_beta   90.00
_cell.angle_gamma   90.00
#
_symmetry.space_group_name_H-M   'P 1'
#
loop_
_entity.id
_entity.type
_entity.pdbx_description
1 polymer ?
#
loop_
_entity_poly.entity_id
_entity_poly.type
_entity_poly.pdbx_seq_one_letter_code
_entity_poly.pdbx_strand_id
1 'polypeptide(L)'
;MDLGQQRFASNLGPRRTKYRKSHKGRVSFPTGGSVKGTTVTQGMYGIRTLEPCRITATQLTAAETALKRKLKVVRGSQVFMRVFPDVPVCVKGNETRMGKGKGSFEYWACRLAPCRRQIAYPY
;
A
#
# COMPACT_ATOMS: atom_id res chain seq x y z
N MET A 1 -16.64 -12.46 32.09
CA MET A 1 -16.26 -12.98 30.75
C MET A 1 -15.55 -11.85 30.03
N ASP A 2 -14.22 -11.88 30.07
CA ASP A 2 -13.31 -10.84 29.64
C ASP A 2 -13.53 -10.48 28.16
N LEU A 3 -14.01 -9.26 27.90
CA LEU A 3 -14.12 -8.70 26.55
C LEU A 3 -12.71 -8.31 26.12
N GLY A 4 -11.99 -9.32 25.61
CA GLY A 4 -10.67 -9.19 25.03
C GLY A 4 -10.58 -7.96 24.14
N GLN A 5 -9.91 -6.96 24.68
CA GLN A 5 -9.60 -5.67 24.10
C GLN A 5 -9.02 -5.88 22.69
N GLN A 6 -9.82 -5.68 21.64
CA GLN A 6 -9.36 -5.80 20.27
C GLN A 6 -8.45 -4.60 19.97
N ARG A 7 -7.16 -4.73 20.27
CA ARG A 7 -6.13 -3.71 20.03
C ARG A 7 -5.94 -3.53 18.52
N PHE A 8 -6.67 -2.60 17.92
CA PHE A 8 -6.46 -2.15 16.54
C PHE A 8 -5.23 -1.22 16.40
N ALA A 9 -4.07 -1.63 16.92
CA ALA A 9 -2.89 -0.76 16.96
C ALA A 9 -1.79 -1.10 15.93
N SER A 10 -1.93 -2.15 15.10
CA SER A 10 -0.76 -2.64 14.34
C SER A 10 -1.02 -3.10 12.90
N ASN A 11 -2.18 -2.85 12.31
CA ASN A 11 -2.39 -3.17 10.89
C ASN A 11 -2.92 -1.94 10.16
N LEU A 12 -2.08 -1.31 9.32
CA LEU A 12 -2.46 -0.19 8.46
C LEU A 12 -3.68 -0.61 7.63
N GLY A 13 -4.86 -0.08 7.99
CA GLY A 13 -6.11 -0.41 7.33
C GLY A 13 -7.19 0.63 7.66
N PRO A 14 -8.13 0.89 6.73
CA PRO A 14 -9.22 1.84 6.95
C PRO A 14 -10.17 1.35 8.04
N ARG A 15 -10.48 2.23 8.99
CA ARG A 15 -11.40 1.95 10.10
C ARG A 15 -12.84 1.66 9.63
N ARG A 16 -13.27 2.29 8.54
CA ARG A 16 -14.62 2.13 7.97
C ARG A 16 -14.54 2.06 6.46
N THR A 17 -15.17 1.05 5.87
CA THR A 17 -15.25 0.88 4.41
C THR A 17 -16.69 0.58 4.01
N LYS A 18 -17.18 1.21 2.93
CA LYS A 18 -18.55 0.97 2.42
C LYS A 18 -18.75 -0.48 1.96
N TYR A 19 -17.72 -1.08 1.35
CA TYR A 19 -17.74 -2.46 0.86
C TYR A 19 -16.52 -3.23 1.36
N ARG A 20 -16.74 -4.43 1.91
CA ARG A 20 -15.66 -5.31 2.39
C ARG A 20 -14.91 -6.02 1.25
N LYS A 21 -15.55 -6.21 0.08
CA LYS A 21 -14.96 -6.89 -1.08
C LYS A 21 -14.95 -5.92 -2.27
N SER A 22 -13.77 -5.62 -2.80
CA SER A 22 -13.59 -4.70 -3.94
C SER A 22 -13.08 -5.41 -5.20
N HIS A 23 -13.48 -4.98 -6.39
CA HIS A 23 -12.86 -5.50 -7.62
C HIS A 23 -11.35 -5.24 -7.64
N LYS A 24 -10.59 -6.17 -8.23
CA LYS A 24 -9.13 -6.11 -8.24
C LYS A 24 -8.61 -4.80 -8.84
N GLY A 25 -9.29 -4.26 -9.85
CA GLY A 25 -8.86 -3.06 -10.60
C GLY A 25 -7.51 -3.24 -11.30
N ARG A 26 -6.93 -2.14 -11.78
CA ARG A 26 -5.55 -2.05 -12.29
C ARG A 26 -4.83 -0.89 -11.60
N VAL A 27 -3.51 -0.93 -11.60
CA VAL A 27 -2.70 0.22 -11.18
C VAL A 27 -2.77 1.22 -12.32
N SER A 28 -3.11 2.47 -12.03
CA SER A 28 -3.22 3.52 -13.04
C SER A 28 -1.83 3.90 -13.55
N PHE A 29 -1.63 3.87 -14.87
CA PHE A 29 -0.46 4.46 -15.50
C PHE A 29 -0.79 5.90 -15.91
N PRO A 30 -0.04 6.91 -15.46
CA PRO A 30 -0.35 8.31 -15.73
C PRO A 30 0.09 8.71 -17.16
N THR A 31 -0.70 8.33 -18.16
CA THR A 31 -0.42 8.68 -19.57
C THR A 31 -0.53 10.19 -19.83
N GLY A 32 -1.42 10.88 -19.12
CA GLY A 32 -1.62 12.33 -19.23
C GLY A 32 -0.63 13.20 -18.44
N GLY A 33 0.51 12.64 -18.02
CA GLY A 33 1.56 13.42 -17.34
C GLY A 33 1.21 13.89 -15.91
N SER A 34 0.35 13.17 -15.18
CA SER A 34 -0.02 13.53 -13.80
C SER A 34 1.22 13.59 -12.90
N VAL A 35 1.43 14.76 -12.25
CA VAL A 35 2.56 15.02 -11.33
C VAL A 35 2.15 14.81 -9.86
N LYS A 36 0.91 14.36 -9.61
CA LYS A 36 0.40 14.16 -8.24
C LYS A 36 1.20 13.08 -7.51
N GLY A 37 1.73 13.42 -6.34
CA GLY A 37 2.51 12.50 -5.49
C GLY A 37 3.97 12.32 -5.89
N THR A 38 4.43 12.97 -6.97
CA THR A 38 5.80 12.85 -7.50
C THR A 38 6.80 13.70 -6.71
N THR A 39 6.37 14.83 -6.15
CA THR A 39 7.23 15.75 -5.39
C THR A 39 7.27 15.40 -3.90
N VAL A 40 8.40 15.66 -3.24
CA VAL A 40 8.55 15.51 -1.79
C VAL A 40 7.89 16.71 -1.12
N THR A 41 6.84 16.45 -0.34
CA THR A 41 6.09 17.50 0.39
C THR A 41 6.56 17.67 1.83
N GLN A 42 7.18 16.62 2.39
CA GLN A 42 7.62 16.57 3.78
C GLN A 42 9.05 16.03 3.83
N GLY A 43 9.91 16.72 4.58
CA GLY A 43 11.32 16.36 4.73
C GLY A 43 12.19 16.74 3.53
N MET A 44 13.46 16.34 3.58
CA MET A 44 14.46 16.67 2.56
C MET A 44 14.61 15.57 1.50
N TYR A 45 14.33 14.31 1.86
CA TYR A 45 14.52 13.15 1.01
C TYR A 45 13.26 12.30 0.96
N GLY A 46 13.05 11.60 -0.15
CA GLY A 46 11.91 10.71 -0.35
C GLY A 46 12.27 9.48 -1.18
N ILE A 47 11.58 8.38 -0.91
CA ILE A 47 11.67 7.14 -1.68
C ILE A 47 10.47 7.09 -2.64
N ARG A 48 10.73 6.74 -3.90
CA ARG A 48 9.71 6.64 -4.95
C ARG A 48 9.77 5.30 -5.66
N THR A 49 8.63 4.87 -6.18
CA THR A 49 8.54 3.69 -7.05
C THR A 49 8.89 4.06 -8.49
N LEU A 50 9.74 3.24 -9.10
CA LEU A 50 10.09 3.37 -10.52
C LEU A 50 9.02 2.72 -11.41
N GLU A 51 8.40 1.65 -10.93
CA GLU A 51 7.47 0.81 -11.67
C GLU A 51 6.08 0.78 -11.01
N PRO A 52 5.01 0.52 -11.79
CA PRO A 52 3.67 0.33 -11.24
C PRO A 52 3.63 -0.93 -10.38
N CYS A 53 3.32 -0.80 -9.10
CA CYS A 53 3.26 -1.95 -8.20
C CYS A 53 2.06 -1.88 -7.23
N ARG A 54 1.76 -3.03 -6.64
CA ARG A 54 0.82 -3.13 -5.51
C ARG A 54 1.61 -3.50 -4.28
N ILE A 55 1.56 -2.66 -3.27
CA ILE A 55 2.26 -2.89 -2.01
C ILE A 55 1.24 -3.26 -0.95
N THR A 56 1.51 -4.32 -0.20
CA THR A 56 0.64 -4.75 0.90
C THR A 56 0.88 -3.92 2.15
N ALA A 57 -0.11 -3.86 3.04
CA ALA A 57 0.03 -3.21 4.34
C ALA A 57 1.21 -3.77 5.15
N THR A 58 1.44 -5.09 5.09
CA THR A 58 2.55 -5.75 5.78
C THR A 58 3.92 -5.30 5.25
N GLN A 59 4.06 -5.13 3.93
CA GLN A 59 5.28 -4.63 3.31
C GLN A 59 5.54 -3.16 3.69
N LEU A 60 4.50 -2.33 3.74
CA LEU A 60 4.60 -0.94 4.19
C LEU A 60 5.08 -0.86 5.64
N THR A 61 4.49 -1.63 6.55
CA THR A 61 4.90 -1.69 7.96
C THR A 61 6.34 -2.21 8.11
N ALA A 62 6.74 -3.21 7.32
CA ALA A 62 8.09 -3.73 7.31
C ALA A 62 9.10 -2.67 6.85
N ALA A 63 8.78 -1.94 5.77
CA ALA A 63 9.61 -0.85 5.26
C ALA A 63 9.75 0.29 6.29
N GLU A 64 8.64 0.68 6.93
CA GLU A 64 8.65 1.71 7.98
C GLU A 64 9.51 1.29 9.18
N THR A 65 9.36 0.05 9.64
CA THR A 65 10.15 -0.50 10.75
C THR A 65 11.63 -0.56 10.40
N ALA A 66 11.98 -0.95 9.18
CA ALA A 66 13.35 -0.99 8.69
C ALA A 66 13.99 0.42 8.66
N LEU A 67 13.25 1.42 8.16
CA LEU A 67 13.69 2.81 8.14
C LEU A 67 13.87 3.37 9.55
N LYS A 68 12.88 3.17 10.43
CA LYS A 68 12.95 3.60 11.84
C LYS A 68 14.14 2.98 12.56
N ARG A 69 14.44 1.69 12.33
CA ARG A 69 15.60 1.01 12.91
C ARG A 69 16.93 1.65 12.48
N LYS A 70 17.06 2.00 11.20
CA LYS A 70 18.28 2.62 10.66
C LYS A 70 18.42 4.09 11.10
N LEU A 71 17.31 4.82 11.16
CA LEU A 71 17.31 6.23 11.51
C LEU A 71 17.38 6.47 13.02
N LYS A 72 17.21 5.45 13.86
CA LYS A 72 17.31 5.53 15.33
C LYS A 72 18.59 6.23 15.83
N VAL A 73 19.69 6.14 15.08
CA VAL A 73 20.98 6.77 15.43
C VAL A 73 20.92 8.30 15.32
N VAL A 74 20.08 8.83 14.43
CA VAL A 74 19.92 10.27 14.19
C VAL A 74 18.82 10.80 15.11
N ARG A 75 19.20 11.60 16.11
CA ARG A 75 18.23 12.22 17.02
C ARG A 75 17.36 13.23 16.25
N GLY A 76 16.03 13.15 16.46
CA GLY A 76 15.06 14.04 15.82
C GLY A 76 14.59 13.60 14.42
N SER A 77 15.04 12.46 13.90
CA SER A 77 14.56 11.97 12.59
C SER A 77 13.09 11.56 12.65
N GLN A 78 12.29 12.06 11.69
CA GLN A 78 10.89 11.68 11.52
C GLN A 78 10.70 10.98 10.17
N VAL A 79 9.88 9.94 10.15
CA VAL A 79 9.56 9.16 8.94
C VAL A 79 8.07 9.33 8.65
N PHE A 80 7.76 9.74 7.42
CA PHE A 80 6.39 9.94 6.97
C PHE A 80 6.07 8.98 5.83
N MET A 81 4.96 8.25 5.94
CA MET A 81 4.43 7.44 4.86
C MET A 81 3.27 8.18 4.19
N ARG A 82 3.42 8.49 2.90
CA ARG A 82 2.38 9.19 2.11
C ARG A 82 1.33 8.27 1.51
N VAL A 83 1.57 6.97 1.62
CA VAL A 83 0.79 5.91 0.99
C VAL A 83 -0.07 5.26 2.07
N PHE A 84 -1.36 5.10 1.79
CA PHE A 84 -2.29 4.42 2.69
C PHE A 84 -2.89 3.19 1.99
N PRO A 85 -2.92 2.02 2.63
CA PRO A 85 -3.51 0.82 2.04
C PRO A 85 -5.04 0.85 2.18
N ASP A 86 -5.70 1.26 1.11
CA ASP A 86 -7.15 1.47 1.02
C ASP A 86 -7.89 0.35 0.27
N VAL A 87 -7.17 -0.49 -0.48
CA VAL A 87 -7.77 -1.52 -1.33
C VAL A 87 -7.87 -2.84 -0.58
N PRO A 88 -9.08 -3.39 -0.35
CA PRO A 88 -9.22 -4.70 0.26
C PRO A 88 -8.95 -5.79 -0.78
N VAL A 89 -7.98 -6.66 -0.48
CA VAL A 89 -7.65 -7.84 -1.29
C VAL A 89 -8.34 -9.06 -0.70
N CYS A 90 -9.10 -9.75 -1.55
CA CYS A 90 -9.76 -11.00 -1.21
C CYS A 90 -9.15 -12.13 -2.02
N VAL A 91 -8.74 -13.20 -1.33
CA VAL A 91 -8.13 -14.38 -1.93
C VAL A 91 -9.04 -15.57 -1.64
N LYS A 92 -9.12 -16.47 -2.62
CA LYS A 92 -9.78 -17.76 -2.45
C LYS A 92 -8.71 -18.78 -2.10
N GLY A 93 -9.01 -19.68 -1.16
CA GLY A 93 -8.08 -20.73 -0.75
C GLY A 93 -7.66 -21.59 -1.94
N ASN A 94 -6.36 -21.91 -2.01
CA ASN A 94 -5.75 -22.65 -3.11
C ASN A 94 -6.36 -24.04 -3.31
N GLU A 95 -6.88 -24.62 -2.24
CA GLU A 95 -7.52 -25.95 -2.22
C GLU A 95 -8.88 -25.98 -2.94
N THR A 96 -9.52 -24.81 -3.10
CA THR A 96 -10.88 -24.73 -3.64
C THR A 96 -10.88 -24.51 -5.15
N ARG A 97 -11.74 -25.25 -5.85
CA ARG A 97 -11.93 -25.08 -7.30
C ARG A 97 -12.54 -23.70 -7.64
N MET A 98 -12.35 -23.30 -8.90
CA MET A 98 -12.94 -22.08 -9.47
C MET A 98 -14.48 -22.10 -9.40
N GLY A 99 -15.12 -20.94 -9.34
CA GLY A 99 -16.59 -20.81 -9.14
C GLY A 99 -16.99 -20.54 -7.68
N LYS A 100 -18.27 -20.71 -7.29
CA LYS A 100 -18.76 -20.49 -5.90
C LYS A 100 -18.52 -19.09 -5.31
N GLY A 101 -18.42 -18.07 -6.17
CA GLY A 101 -18.26 -16.68 -5.75
C GLY A 101 -16.85 -16.30 -5.31
N LYS A 102 -16.76 -15.17 -4.59
CA LYS A 102 -15.48 -14.50 -4.24
C LYS A 102 -14.99 -14.85 -2.84
N GLY A 103 -13.68 -15.03 -2.70
CA GLY A 103 -13.00 -15.39 -1.46
C GLY A 103 -13.20 -14.41 -0.28
N SER A 104 -12.63 -14.78 0.86
CA SER A 104 -12.61 -13.97 2.08
C SER A 104 -11.62 -12.81 1.96
N PHE A 105 -11.78 -11.79 2.81
CA PHE A 105 -10.83 -10.70 2.93
C PHE A 105 -9.58 -11.21 3.64
N GLU A 106 -8.40 -10.86 3.13
CA GLU A 106 -7.12 -11.29 3.70
C GLU A 106 -6.29 -10.10 4.17
N TYR A 107 -6.01 -9.13 3.29
CA TYR A 107 -5.17 -7.99 3.61
C TYR A 107 -5.54 -6.72 2.83
N TRP A 108 -5.04 -5.59 3.33
CA TRP A 108 -5.09 -4.30 2.65
C TRP A 108 -3.87 -4.09 1.77
N ALA A 109 -4.07 -3.51 0.60
CA ALA A 109 -3.00 -3.13 -0.31
C ALA A 109 -3.22 -1.70 -0.82
N CYS A 110 -2.15 -1.06 -1.27
CA CYS A 110 -2.20 0.20 -1.99
C CYS A 110 -1.77 -0.01 -3.44
N ARG A 111 -2.34 0.78 -4.36
CA ARG A 111 -1.93 0.85 -5.77
C ARG A 111 -1.00 2.03 -5.94
N LEU A 112 0.23 1.78 -6.38
CA LEU A 112 1.20 2.84 -6.61
C LEU A 112 1.42 3.04 -8.09
N ALA A 113 1.08 4.23 -8.56
CA ALA A 113 1.43 4.67 -9.91
C ALA A 113 2.95 4.87 -10.03
N PRO A 114 3.54 4.59 -11.20
CA PRO A 114 4.97 4.82 -11.41
C PRO A 114 5.27 6.32 -11.44
N CYS A 115 6.42 6.68 -10.89
CA CYS A 115 6.92 8.05 -10.94
C CYS A 115 7.69 8.35 -12.25
N ARG A 116 8.08 7.31 -12.99
CA ARG A 116 8.81 7.46 -14.25
C ARG A 116 7.80 7.68 -15.38
N ARG A 117 7.90 8.83 -16.06
CA ARG A 117 7.45 8.96 -17.45
C ARG A 117 8.31 7.98 -18.25
N GLN A 118 7.87 6.73 -18.35
CA GLN A 118 8.42 5.82 -19.32
C GLN A 118 7.86 6.30 -20.66
N ILE A 119 8.49 7.33 -21.22
CA ILE A 119 8.55 7.45 -22.67
C ILE A 119 9.35 6.21 -23.07
N ALA A 120 8.65 5.11 -23.32
CA ALA A 120 9.23 4.01 -24.03
C ALA A 120 9.64 4.61 -25.37
N TYR A 121 10.94 4.69 -25.63
CA TYR A 121 11.39 4.93 -26.99
C TYR A 121 10.75 3.83 -27.83
N PRO A 122 9.92 4.16 -28.84
CA PRO A 122 9.81 3.23 -29.95
C PRO A 122 11.21 3.17 -30.55
N TYR A 123 11.64 1.97 -30.95
CA TYR A 123 12.73 1.88 -31.92
C TYR A 123 12.44 2.82 -33.10
#